data_AF-A0A542IZ97-F1
#
_entry.id   AF-A0A542IZ97-F1
#
_cell.length_a   1.000
_cell.length_b   1.000
_cell.length_c   1.000
_cell.angle_alpha   90.00
_cell.angle_beta   90.00
_cell.angle_gamma   90.00
#
_symmetry.space_group_name_H-M   'P 1'
#
loop_
_entity.id
_entity.type
_entity.pdbx_description
1 polymer ?
#
loop_
_entity_poly.entity_id
_entity_poly.type
_entity_poly.pdbx_seq_one_letter_code
_entity_poly.pdbx_strand_id
1 'polypeptide(L)'
;MSNEYQLADGSPRYGHRTAATAGEHTTPAITASIEEAAGGAAKLSLDALAAAMDRRLRSAWADIPAPAVEALRDDNPEELAAARALVRIHLGSQRQWRIKAQAVRDKQLAGTMARRKAAGRAQEILALRLGLMAALIGPPAFIVATNPDDILKLLIVGAVCIATALVGGHFLTCRARVPVMPNIRGPWLKELREDVVNATLVAILQNKGTPVDPDAAAAARRGWASIKAASGAADLVHS
;
A
#
# COMPACT_ATOMS: atom_id res chain seq x y z
N MET A 1 -21.08 -36.99 55.05
CA MET A 1 -21.24 -36.74 53.60
C MET A 1 -19.88 -36.94 52.98
N SER A 2 -19.76 -37.99 52.18
CA SER A 2 -18.51 -38.62 51.77
C SER A 2 -17.83 -37.83 50.64
N ASN A 3 -16.52 -37.63 50.76
CA ASN A 3 -15.66 -36.95 49.79
C ASN A 3 -15.56 -37.75 48.48
N GLU A 4 -16.53 -37.59 47.58
CA GLU A 4 -16.52 -38.18 46.22
C GLU A 4 -15.49 -37.56 45.26
N TYR A 5 -14.68 -36.60 45.71
CA TYR A 5 -13.81 -35.78 44.85
C TYR A 5 -12.30 -36.08 44.95
N GLN A 6 -11.88 -37.05 45.75
CA GLN A 6 -10.46 -37.39 45.95
C GLN A 6 -10.16 -38.84 45.56
N LEU A 7 -9.04 -39.04 44.86
CA LEU A 7 -8.46 -40.37 44.61
C LEU A 7 -7.90 -40.94 45.93
N ALA A 8 -7.67 -42.26 45.98
CA ALA A 8 -7.23 -42.96 47.18
C ALA A 8 -5.84 -42.52 47.70
N ASP A 9 -5.07 -41.81 46.87
CA ASP A 9 -3.78 -41.19 47.20
C ASP A 9 -3.91 -39.73 47.67
N GLY A 10 -5.13 -39.20 47.81
CA GLY A 10 -5.41 -37.83 48.21
C GLY A 10 -5.29 -36.80 47.08
N SER A 11 -5.03 -37.21 45.84
CA SER A 11 -4.95 -36.30 44.70
C SER A 11 -6.34 -35.96 44.12
N PRO A 12 -6.57 -34.71 43.68
CA PRO A 12 -7.84 -34.32 43.07
C PRO A 12 -8.01 -34.98 41.69
N ARG A 13 -9.18 -35.61 41.47
CA ARG A 13 -9.49 -36.39 40.25
C ARG A 13 -9.56 -35.55 38.97
N TYR A 14 -9.71 -34.23 39.09
CA TYR A 14 -9.66 -33.28 38.00
C TYR A 14 -8.63 -32.19 38.33
N GLY A 15 -7.67 -31.97 37.44
CA GLY A 15 -6.67 -30.94 37.61
C GLY A 15 -7.31 -29.57 37.78
N HIS A 16 -7.07 -28.93 38.93
CA HIS A 16 -7.33 -27.51 39.08
C HIS A 16 -6.47 -26.77 38.04
N ARG A 17 -7.10 -26.09 37.07
CA ARG A 17 -6.46 -24.94 36.44
C ARG A 17 -6.31 -23.91 37.54
N THR A 18 -5.15 -23.88 38.17
CA THR A 18 -4.69 -22.73 38.93
C THR A 18 -4.81 -21.53 38.02
N ALA A 19 -5.70 -20.60 38.39
CA ALA A 19 -5.65 -19.26 37.86
C ALA A 19 -4.22 -18.76 38.11
N ALA A 20 -3.53 -18.37 37.04
CA ALA A 20 -2.27 -17.68 37.17
C ALA A 20 -2.55 -16.42 38.02
N THR A 21 -1.99 -16.43 39.22
CA THR A 21 -1.73 -15.26 40.05
C THR A 21 -1.31 -14.10 39.17
N ALA A 22 -1.82 -12.92 39.50
CA ALA A 22 -1.43 -11.63 38.91
C ALA A 22 0.09 -11.43 39.01
N GLY A 23 0.82 -12.03 38.07
CA GLY A 23 2.15 -11.64 37.69
C GLY A 23 1.96 -10.58 36.63
N GLU A 24 2.18 -9.34 37.04
CA GLU A 24 2.61 -8.21 36.20
C GLU A 24 3.10 -8.70 34.84
N HIS A 25 2.20 -8.77 33.86
CA HIS A 25 2.59 -8.93 32.48
C HIS A 25 3.08 -7.55 32.07
N THR A 26 4.32 -7.25 32.48
CA THR A 26 5.16 -6.31 31.78
C THR A 26 5.32 -6.91 30.39
N THR A 27 4.37 -6.59 29.51
CA THR A 27 4.50 -6.77 28.08
C THR A 27 5.90 -6.27 27.77
N PRO A 28 6.82 -7.10 27.24
CA PRO A 28 8.12 -6.61 26.88
C PRO A 28 7.86 -5.39 26.01
N ALA A 29 8.42 -4.24 26.39
CA ALA A 29 8.38 -3.06 25.56
C ALA A 29 9.00 -3.52 24.25
N ILE A 30 8.15 -3.76 23.24
CA ILE A 30 8.61 -3.97 21.88
C ILE A 30 9.21 -2.62 21.55
N THR A 31 10.51 -2.47 21.80
CA THR A 31 11.31 -1.36 21.32
C THR A 31 11.28 -1.51 19.82
N ALA A 32 10.26 -0.95 19.19
CA ALA A 32 10.19 -0.81 17.75
C ALA A 32 11.52 -0.16 17.35
N SER A 33 12.28 -0.81 16.47
CA SER A 33 13.51 -0.23 15.97
C SER A 33 13.21 1.16 15.44
N ILE A 34 14.05 2.15 15.76
CA ILE A 34 13.88 3.54 15.32
C ILE A 34 13.64 3.60 13.79
N GLU A 35 14.27 2.68 13.05
CA GLU A 35 14.19 2.59 11.60
C GLU A 35 13.05 1.71 11.08
N GLU A 36 12.29 1.00 11.92
CA GLU A 36 11.29 0.02 11.48
C GLU A 36 10.27 0.66 10.52
N ALA A 37 9.74 1.82 10.88
CA ALA A 37 8.75 2.52 10.07
C ALA A 37 9.37 3.14 8.82
N ALA A 38 10.47 3.89 8.95
CA ALA A 38 11.09 4.58 7.81
C ALA A 38 11.75 3.60 6.81
N GLY A 39 12.50 2.63 7.32
CA GLY A 39 13.12 1.57 6.53
C GLY A 39 12.10 0.57 5.97
N GLY A 40 11.04 0.27 6.72
CA GLY A 40 9.91 -0.53 6.22
C GLY A 40 9.18 0.18 5.07
N ALA A 41 8.86 1.46 5.22
CA ALA A 41 8.17 2.26 4.21
C ALA A 41 8.97 2.37 2.90
N ALA A 42 10.30 2.34 2.97
CA ALA A 42 11.17 2.36 1.80
C ALA A 42 11.07 1.09 0.93
N LYS A 43 10.60 -0.03 1.51
CA LYS A 43 10.47 -1.33 0.83
C LYS A 43 9.08 -1.55 0.21
N LEU A 44 8.14 -0.62 0.42
CA LEU A 44 6.78 -0.74 -0.10
C LEU A 44 6.75 -0.65 -1.63
N SER A 45 6.00 -1.56 -2.26
CA SER A 45 5.71 -1.51 -3.69
C SER A 45 4.64 -0.45 -3.99
N LEU A 46 4.51 -0.08 -5.27
CA LEU A 46 3.47 0.85 -5.70
C LEU A 46 2.06 0.29 -5.44
N ASP A 47 1.86 -1.03 -5.56
CA ASP A 47 0.58 -1.67 -5.27
C ASP A 47 0.28 -1.62 -3.76
N ALA A 48 1.28 -1.83 -2.91
CA ALA A 48 1.14 -1.72 -1.45
C ALA A 48 0.81 -0.27 -1.02
N LEU A 49 1.42 0.74 -1.65
CA LEU A 49 1.08 2.14 -1.39
C LEU A 49 -0.37 2.46 -1.77
N ALA A 50 -0.85 1.96 -2.92
CA ALA A 50 -2.23 2.17 -3.32
C ALA A 50 -3.23 1.46 -2.38
N ALA A 51 -2.94 0.22 -1.98
CA ALA A 51 -3.76 -0.49 -0.99
C ALA A 51 -3.78 0.23 0.36
N ALA A 52 -2.65 0.79 0.78
CA ALA A 52 -2.56 1.58 2.01
C ALA A 52 -3.40 2.88 1.91
N MET A 53 -3.41 3.55 0.76
CA MET A 53 -4.27 4.72 0.53
C MET A 53 -5.74 4.35 0.59
N ASP A 54 -6.16 3.31 -0.11
CA ASP A 54 -7.55 2.84 -0.10
C ASP A 54 -8.01 2.48 1.31
N ARG A 55 -7.15 1.82 2.08
CA ARG A 55 -7.44 1.47 3.47
C ARG A 55 -7.53 2.72 4.36
N ARG A 56 -6.64 3.69 4.18
CA ARG A 56 -6.66 4.96 4.92
C ARG A 56 -7.96 5.73 4.64
N LEU A 57 -8.37 5.83 3.37
CA LEU A 57 -9.62 6.49 2.96
C LEU A 57 -10.88 5.86 3.54
N ARG A 58 -10.87 4.56 3.83
CA ARG A 58 -11.99 3.85 4.46
C ARG A 58 -11.96 3.89 5.98
N SER A 59 -10.93 4.49 6.57
CA SER A 59 -10.71 4.47 8.00
C SER A 59 -11.22 5.75 8.66
N ALA A 60 -12.21 5.63 9.54
CA ALA A 60 -12.78 6.79 10.26
C ALA A 60 -11.74 7.57 11.08
N TRP A 61 -10.64 6.93 11.50
CA TRP A 61 -9.55 7.63 12.22
C TRP A 61 -8.73 8.57 11.33
N ALA A 62 -8.82 8.45 10.00
CA ALA A 62 -8.03 9.22 9.08
C ALA A 62 -8.62 10.60 8.75
N ASP A 63 -9.91 10.80 9.07
CA ASP A 63 -10.67 12.02 8.78
C ASP A 63 -10.34 13.15 9.76
N ILE A 64 -10.08 12.82 11.03
CA ILE A 64 -9.84 13.80 12.10
C ILE A 64 -8.49 13.47 12.77
N PRO A 65 -7.53 14.42 12.80
CA PRO A 65 -6.29 14.23 13.55
C PRO A 65 -6.57 13.92 15.01
N ALA A 66 -5.87 12.94 15.57
CA ALA A 66 -6.00 12.61 16.98
C ALA A 66 -5.32 13.72 17.82
N PRO A 67 -6.04 14.40 18.74
CA PRO A 67 -5.47 15.50 19.54
C PRO A 67 -4.23 15.08 20.33
N ALA A 68 -4.21 13.84 20.82
CA ALA A 68 -3.06 13.28 21.55
C ALA A 68 -1.79 13.18 20.67
N VAL A 69 -1.94 12.99 19.35
CA VAL A 69 -0.80 12.95 18.41
C VAL A 69 -0.31 14.36 18.09
N GLU A 70 -1.21 15.34 18.06
CA GLU A 70 -0.84 16.75 17.92
C GLU A 70 -0.08 17.25 19.15
N ALA A 71 -0.61 17.01 20.35
CA ALA A 71 0.08 17.30 21.61
C ALA A 71 1.47 16.64 21.65
N LEU A 72 1.57 15.37 21.27
CA LEU A 72 2.86 14.66 21.23
C LEU A 72 3.89 15.34 20.30
N ARG A 73 3.44 15.90 19.18
CA ARG A 73 4.30 16.61 18.21
C ARG A 73 4.74 17.97 18.74
N ASP A 74 3.83 18.69 19.38
CA ASP A 74 4.08 20.02 19.91
C ASP A 74 5.01 19.96 21.13
N ASP A 75 4.86 18.91 21.96
CA ASP A 75 5.70 18.67 23.14
C ASP A 75 7.11 18.19 22.79
N ASN A 76 7.33 17.64 21.59
CA ASN A 76 8.60 17.02 21.18
C ASN A 76 9.08 17.49 19.79
N PRO A 77 9.38 18.79 19.61
CA PRO A 77 9.73 19.36 18.31
C PRO A 77 11.08 18.85 17.77
N GLU A 78 12.05 18.58 18.65
CA GLU A 78 13.38 18.09 18.27
C GLU A 78 13.31 16.63 17.76
N GLU A 79 12.58 15.77 18.46
CA GLU A 79 12.35 14.38 18.06
C GLU A 79 11.51 14.31 16.80
N LEU A 80 10.53 15.21 16.63
CA LEU A 80 9.77 15.32 15.39
C LEU A 80 10.67 15.71 14.22
N ALA A 81 11.61 16.65 14.41
CA ALA A 81 12.61 17.00 13.40
C ALA A 81 13.52 15.82 13.06
N ALA A 82 13.98 15.07 14.08
CA ALA A 82 14.77 13.85 13.89
C ALA A 82 13.99 12.76 13.14
N ALA A 83 12.72 12.54 13.48
CA ALA A 83 11.84 11.59 12.78
C ALA A 83 11.66 11.98 11.31
N ARG A 84 11.40 13.26 11.03
CA ARG A 84 11.30 13.78 9.66
C ARG A 84 12.61 13.62 8.88
N ALA A 85 13.75 13.86 9.52
CA ALA A 85 15.07 13.68 8.93
C ALA A 85 15.30 12.20 8.57
N LEU A 86 15.01 11.27 9.48
CA LEU A 86 15.15 9.84 9.24
C LEU A 86 14.24 9.36 8.09
N VAL A 87 12.98 9.77 8.10
CA VAL A 87 12.04 9.48 7.00
C VAL A 87 12.53 10.08 5.69
N ARG A 88 13.14 11.27 5.69
CA ARG A 88 13.73 11.87 4.49
C ARG A 88 14.96 11.09 4.00
N ILE A 89 15.79 10.56 4.88
CA ILE A 89 16.95 9.71 4.51
C ILE A 89 16.46 8.47 3.77
N HIS A 90 15.46 7.76 4.30
CA HIS A 90 14.96 6.53 3.69
C HIS A 90 14.09 6.78 2.46
N LEU A 91 13.15 7.72 2.51
CA LEU A 91 12.13 7.89 1.46
C LEU A 91 12.53 8.94 0.41
N GLY A 92 13.38 9.90 0.76
CA GLY A 92 13.68 11.07 -0.09
C GLY A 92 12.50 12.04 -0.17
N SER A 93 12.35 12.71 -1.31
CA SER A 93 11.14 13.49 -1.66
C SER A 93 9.96 12.56 -1.99
N GLN A 94 8.73 13.09 -2.02
CA GLN A 94 7.55 12.31 -2.42
C GLN A 94 7.71 11.68 -3.82
N ARG A 95 8.29 12.43 -4.76
CA ARG A 95 8.59 11.93 -6.10
C ARG A 95 9.61 10.79 -6.06
N GLN A 96 10.67 10.93 -5.28
CA GLN A 96 11.67 9.88 -5.10
C GLN A 96 11.06 8.62 -4.48
N TRP A 97 10.21 8.76 -3.47
CA TRP A 97 9.54 7.62 -2.85
C TRP A 97 8.63 6.89 -3.85
N ARG A 98 7.86 7.62 -4.66
CA ARG A 98 7.06 7.02 -5.73
C ARG A 98 7.91 6.26 -6.76
N ILE A 99 9.05 6.81 -7.15
CA ILE A 99 9.99 6.14 -8.07
C ILE A 99 10.57 4.86 -7.43
N LYS A 100 10.92 4.90 -6.14
CA LYS A 100 11.39 3.71 -5.40
C LYS A 100 10.31 2.63 -5.36
N ALA A 101 9.07 3.01 -5.04
CA ALA A 101 7.94 2.09 -4.99
C ALA A 101 7.61 1.48 -6.36
N GLN A 102 7.74 2.26 -7.43
CA GLN A 102 7.65 1.76 -8.81
C GLN A 102 8.73 0.70 -9.08
N ALA A 103 9.98 0.96 -8.71
CA ALA A 103 11.08 0.01 -8.91
C ALA A 103 10.87 -1.30 -8.13
N VAL A 104 10.32 -1.23 -6.91
CA VAL A 104 9.95 -2.44 -6.14
C VAL A 104 8.87 -3.24 -6.86
N ARG A 105 7.81 -2.58 -7.35
CA ARG A 105 6.75 -3.25 -8.14
C ARG A 105 7.30 -3.88 -9.41
N ASP A 106 8.14 -3.17 -10.15
CA ASP A 106 8.74 -3.68 -11.39
C ASP A 106 9.61 -4.91 -11.12
N LYS A 107 10.35 -4.92 -10.00
CA LYS A 107 11.12 -6.09 -9.55
C LYS A 107 10.21 -7.27 -9.19
N GLN A 108 9.12 -7.05 -8.46
CA GLN A 108 8.13 -8.09 -8.13
C GLN A 108 7.48 -8.67 -9.39
N LEU A 109 7.16 -7.81 -10.37
CA LEU A 109 6.55 -8.22 -11.63
C LEU A 109 7.54 -8.82 -12.63
N ALA A 110 8.85 -8.63 -12.48
CA ALA A 110 9.86 -9.06 -13.45
C ALA A 110 9.75 -10.54 -13.81
N GLY A 111 9.54 -11.42 -12.82
CA GLY A 111 9.36 -12.87 -13.06
C GLY A 111 8.07 -13.19 -13.83
N THR A 112 6.98 -12.46 -13.57
CA THR A 112 5.73 -12.62 -14.33
C THR A 112 5.88 -12.13 -15.77
N MET A 113 6.57 -11.00 -15.97
CA MET A 113 6.87 -10.43 -17.28
C MET A 113 7.79 -11.34 -18.10
N ALA A 114 8.82 -11.91 -17.48
CA ALA A 114 9.73 -12.86 -18.11
C ALA A 114 9.01 -14.13 -18.58
N ARG A 115 8.17 -14.74 -17.72
CA ARG A 115 7.33 -15.90 -18.09
C ARG A 115 6.41 -15.59 -19.26
N ARG A 116 5.78 -14.41 -19.27
CA ARG A 116 4.89 -13.99 -20.36
C ARG A 116 5.64 -13.72 -21.66
N LYS A 117 6.85 -13.17 -21.58
CA LYS A 117 7.73 -12.97 -22.74
C LYS A 117 8.15 -14.30 -23.33
N ALA A 118 8.52 -15.27 -22.49
CA ALA A 118 8.87 -16.63 -22.92
C ALA A 118 7.69 -17.38 -23.55
N ALA A 119 6.46 -17.12 -23.11
CA ALA A 119 5.24 -17.73 -23.66
C ALA A 119 4.77 -17.14 -25.01
N GLY A 120 5.60 -16.33 -25.71
CA GLY A 120 5.27 -15.76 -27.03
C GLY A 120 4.18 -14.66 -27.04
N ARG A 121 3.49 -14.43 -25.93
CA ARG A 121 2.41 -13.44 -25.80
C ARG A 121 2.85 -12.00 -26.05
N ALA A 122 4.14 -11.70 -25.90
CA ALA A 122 4.66 -10.36 -26.14
C ALA A 122 4.52 -9.92 -27.61
N GLN A 123 4.75 -10.81 -28.57
CA GLN A 123 4.55 -10.53 -30.00
C GLN A 123 3.07 -10.42 -30.37
N GLU A 124 2.22 -11.28 -29.80
CA GLU A 124 0.76 -11.21 -30.01
C GLU A 124 0.19 -9.86 -29.51
N ILE A 125 0.61 -9.43 -28.32
CA ILE A 125 0.17 -8.14 -27.74
C ILE A 125 0.70 -6.96 -28.56
N LEU A 126 1.95 -7.04 -29.04
CA LEU A 126 2.52 -6.01 -29.91
C LEU A 126 1.77 -5.93 -31.24
N ALA A 127 1.49 -7.06 -31.88
CA ALA A 127 0.73 -7.14 -33.12
C ALA A 127 -0.69 -6.60 -32.96
N LEU A 128 -1.38 -6.96 -31.87
CA LEU A 128 -2.72 -6.44 -31.59
C LEU A 128 -2.70 -4.92 -31.32
N ARG A 129 -1.67 -4.39 -30.64
CA ARG A 129 -1.51 -2.94 -30.44
C ARG A 129 -1.25 -2.19 -31.74
N LEU A 130 -0.36 -2.73 -32.59
CA LEU A 130 -0.07 -2.14 -33.90
C LEU A 130 -1.29 -2.21 -34.83
N GLY A 131 -2.03 -3.33 -34.82
CA GLY A 131 -3.27 -3.47 -35.56
C GLY A 131 -4.34 -2.47 -35.11
N LEU A 132 -4.51 -2.26 -33.80
CA LEU A 132 -5.41 -1.24 -33.28
C LEU A 132 -4.99 0.17 -33.70
N MET A 133 -3.69 0.50 -33.63
CA MET A 133 -3.18 1.80 -34.10
C MET A 133 -3.46 2.01 -35.59
N ALA A 134 -3.20 1.00 -36.43
CA ALA A 134 -3.48 1.07 -37.85
C ALA A 134 -4.99 1.26 -38.14
N ALA A 135 -5.86 0.56 -37.41
CA ALA A 135 -7.31 0.70 -37.55
C ALA A 135 -7.83 2.07 -37.09
N LEU A 136 -7.16 2.72 -36.14
CA LEU A 136 -7.53 4.05 -35.65
C LEU A 136 -7.02 5.20 -36.55
N ILE A 137 -5.87 5.02 -37.19
CA ILE A 137 -5.22 6.07 -38.01
C ILE A 137 -5.61 5.95 -39.50
N GLY A 138 -5.74 4.73 -40.01
CA GLY A 138 -5.95 4.45 -41.43
C GLY A 138 -7.23 5.10 -42.01
N PRO A 139 -8.42 4.85 -41.43
CA PRO A 139 -9.67 5.40 -41.98
C PRO A 139 -9.73 6.93 -41.96
N PRO A 140 -9.36 7.64 -40.86
CA PRO A 140 -9.28 9.10 -40.89
C PRO A 140 -8.27 9.63 -41.92
N ALA A 141 -7.07 9.05 -42.00
CA ALA A 141 -6.04 9.48 -42.95
C ALA A 141 -6.49 9.29 -44.40
N PHE A 142 -7.16 8.18 -44.71
CA PHE A 142 -7.71 7.91 -46.03
C PHE A 142 -8.82 8.90 -46.41
N ILE A 143 -9.71 9.24 -45.48
CA ILE A 143 -10.79 10.20 -45.74
C ILE A 143 -10.24 11.61 -45.93
N VAL A 144 -9.29 12.05 -45.10
CA VAL A 144 -8.63 13.35 -45.29
C VAL A 144 -7.93 13.43 -46.65
N ALA A 145 -7.31 12.34 -47.11
CA ALA A 145 -6.62 12.31 -48.40
C ALA A 145 -7.56 12.25 -49.62
N THR A 146 -8.77 11.72 -49.47
CA THR A 146 -9.68 11.47 -50.62
C THR A 146 -10.90 12.39 -50.67
N ASN A 147 -11.39 12.85 -49.51
CA ASN A 147 -12.62 13.66 -49.38
C ASN A 147 -12.50 14.62 -48.19
N PRO A 148 -11.61 15.62 -48.23
CA PRO A 148 -11.34 16.51 -47.09
C PRO A 148 -12.54 17.38 -46.68
N ASP A 149 -13.43 17.71 -47.63
CA ASP A 149 -14.57 18.62 -47.40
C ASP A 149 -15.83 17.90 -46.88
N ASP A 150 -15.83 16.56 -46.85
CA ASP A 150 -16.96 15.77 -46.36
C ASP A 150 -16.89 15.63 -44.83
N ILE A 151 -17.23 16.73 -44.15
CA ILE A 151 -17.22 16.85 -42.69
C ILE A 151 -18.08 15.77 -42.02
N LEU A 152 -19.20 15.37 -42.64
CA LEU A 152 -20.09 14.36 -42.08
C LEU A 152 -19.40 12.98 -42.03
N LYS A 153 -18.70 12.57 -43.11
CA LYS A 153 -17.91 11.33 -43.10
C LYS A 153 -16.78 11.36 -42.09
N LEU A 154 -16.08 12.49 -41.97
CA LEU A 154 -15.03 12.66 -40.96
C LEU A 154 -15.58 12.51 -39.54
N LEU A 155 -16.75 13.07 -39.26
CA LEU A 155 -17.39 12.99 -37.94
C LEU A 155 -17.83 11.55 -37.60
N ILE A 156 -18.43 10.84 -38.57
CA ILE A 156 -18.83 9.43 -38.41
C ILE A 156 -17.60 8.55 -38.16
N VAL A 157 -16.55 8.70 -38.96
CA VAL A 157 -15.32 7.92 -38.76
C VAL A 157 -14.62 8.29 -37.45
N GLY A 158 -14.60 9.55 -37.07
CA GLY A 158 -14.13 9.99 -35.76
C GLY A 158 -14.86 9.29 -34.61
N ALA A 159 -16.20 9.23 -34.66
CA ALA A 159 -17.00 8.55 -33.66
C ALA A 159 -16.72 7.03 -33.61
N VAL A 160 -16.58 6.38 -34.77
CA VAL A 160 -16.23 4.96 -34.88
C VAL A 160 -14.83 4.68 -34.34
N CYS A 161 -13.84 5.54 -34.63
CA CYS A 161 -12.50 5.42 -34.09
C CYS A 161 -12.51 5.59 -32.56
N ILE A 162 -13.26 6.54 -32.01
CA ILE A 162 -13.40 6.71 -30.55
C ILE A 162 -14.00 5.44 -29.92
N ALA A 163 -15.10 4.92 -30.46
CA ALA A 163 -15.72 3.69 -29.96
C ALA A 163 -14.77 2.49 -30.04
N THR A 164 -14.04 2.37 -31.16
CA THR A 164 -13.04 1.31 -31.37
C THR A 164 -11.85 1.44 -30.41
N ALA A 165 -11.41 2.66 -30.11
CA ALA A 165 -10.35 2.90 -29.15
C ALA A 165 -10.77 2.49 -27.72
N LEU A 166 -12.01 2.82 -27.33
CA LEU A 166 -12.55 2.46 -26.02
C LEU A 166 -12.73 0.94 -25.87
N VAL A 167 -13.45 0.31 -26.80
CA VAL A 167 -13.76 -1.13 -26.73
C VAL A 167 -12.54 -1.98 -27.06
N GLY A 168 -11.82 -1.65 -28.13
CA GLY A 168 -10.62 -2.36 -28.56
C GLY A 168 -9.49 -2.23 -27.55
N GLY A 169 -9.28 -1.05 -26.97
CA GLY A 169 -8.30 -0.84 -25.90
C GLY A 169 -8.61 -1.62 -24.63
N HIS A 170 -9.89 -1.66 -24.21
CA HIS A 170 -10.33 -2.47 -23.07
C HIS A 170 -10.13 -3.98 -23.32
N PHE A 171 -10.56 -4.46 -24.48
CA PHE A 171 -10.38 -5.87 -24.86
C PHE A 171 -8.90 -6.28 -24.89
N LEU A 172 -8.04 -5.44 -25.48
CA LEU A 172 -6.59 -5.65 -25.53
C LEU A 172 -5.97 -5.69 -24.15
N THR A 173 -6.33 -4.77 -23.25
CA THR A 173 -5.79 -4.73 -21.88
C THR A 173 -6.21 -5.95 -21.06
N CYS A 174 -7.46 -6.39 -21.18
CA CYS A 174 -7.96 -7.63 -20.57
C CYS A 174 -7.26 -8.87 -21.13
N ARG A 175 -7.18 -9.03 -22.46
CA ARG A 175 -6.53 -10.18 -23.12
C ARG A 175 -5.04 -10.24 -22.81
N ALA A 176 -4.37 -9.09 -22.82
CA ALA A 176 -2.96 -8.96 -22.47
C ALA A 176 -2.67 -9.13 -20.97
N ARG A 177 -3.73 -9.16 -20.12
CA ARG A 177 -3.63 -9.21 -18.66
C ARG A 177 -2.62 -8.18 -18.11
N VAL A 178 -2.58 -6.98 -18.70
CA VAL A 178 -1.59 -5.96 -18.32
C VAL A 178 -1.82 -5.61 -16.85
N PRO A 179 -0.80 -5.66 -15.98
CA PRO A 179 -0.99 -5.29 -14.59
C PRO A 179 -1.42 -3.82 -14.54
N VAL A 180 -2.63 -3.59 -14.01
CA VAL A 180 -3.25 -2.27 -13.91
C VAL A 180 -2.32 -1.36 -13.12
N MET A 181 -2.09 -0.16 -13.64
CA MET A 181 -1.24 0.81 -12.96
C MET A 181 -2.01 1.38 -11.75
N PRO A 182 -1.48 1.25 -10.52
CA PRO A 182 -2.12 1.84 -9.35
C PRO A 182 -2.18 3.35 -9.48
N ASN A 183 -3.35 3.93 -9.25
CA ASN A 183 -3.52 5.38 -9.29
C ASN A 183 -3.15 5.99 -7.93
N ILE A 184 -1.94 6.54 -7.84
CA ILE A 184 -1.47 7.23 -6.63
C ILE A 184 -1.61 8.74 -6.80
N ARG A 185 -2.46 9.34 -5.96
CA ARG A 185 -2.61 10.80 -5.85
C ARG A 185 -1.57 11.39 -4.88
N GLY A 186 -0.96 12.51 -5.27
CA GLY A 186 0.10 13.17 -4.51
C GLY A 186 -0.28 13.56 -3.07
N PRO A 187 -1.46 14.17 -2.82
CA PRO A 187 -1.89 14.53 -1.47
C PRO A 187 -1.97 13.34 -0.51
N TRP A 188 -2.49 12.20 -0.97
CA TRP A 188 -2.59 10.99 -0.15
C TRP A 188 -1.23 10.38 0.19
N LEU A 189 -0.22 10.57 -0.68
CA LEU A 189 1.15 10.14 -0.38
C LEU A 189 1.78 10.99 0.74
N LYS A 190 1.37 12.26 0.86
CA LYS A 190 1.77 13.12 1.99
C LYS A 190 1.23 12.57 3.31
N GLU A 191 -0.04 12.19 3.32
CA GLU A 191 -0.69 11.64 4.52
C GLU A 191 -0.04 10.34 4.98
N LEU A 192 0.22 9.40 4.06
CA LEU A 192 0.96 8.17 4.40
C LEU A 192 2.37 8.46 4.92
N ARG A 193 3.02 9.51 4.41
CA ARG A 193 4.34 9.93 4.92
C ARG A 193 4.24 10.43 6.36
N GLU A 194 3.22 11.22 6.68
CA GLU A 194 2.98 11.69 8.05
C GLU A 194 2.70 10.53 9.01
N ASP A 195 1.96 9.50 8.55
CA ASP A 195 1.73 8.28 9.32
C ASP A 195 3.04 7.53 9.64
N VAL A 196 4.00 7.52 8.71
CA VAL A 196 5.35 6.96 8.93
C VAL A 196 6.15 7.85 9.89
N VAL A 197 6.11 9.17 9.74
CA VAL A 197 6.80 10.12 10.64
C VAL A 197 6.29 9.97 12.08
N ASN A 198 4.98 9.85 12.29
CA ASN A 198 4.38 9.67 13.60
C ASN A 198 4.83 8.37 14.28
N ALA A 199 4.88 7.27 13.52
CA ALA A 199 5.39 6.01 14.03
C ALA A 199 6.89 6.07 14.35
N THR A 200 7.68 6.76 13.53
CA THR A 200 9.11 7.00 13.80
C THR A 200 9.33 7.88 15.03
N LEU A 201 8.50 8.92 15.22
CA LEU A 201 8.56 9.79 16.42
C LEU A 201 8.39 8.96 17.69
N VAL A 202 7.36 8.12 17.75
CA VAL A 202 7.13 7.22 18.90
C VAL A 202 8.32 6.29 19.12
N ALA A 203 8.90 5.73 18.06
CA ALA A 203 10.06 4.85 18.18
C ALA A 203 11.30 5.58 18.73
N ILE A 204 11.54 6.83 18.31
CA ILE A 204 12.62 7.67 18.85
C ILE A 204 12.40 7.96 20.34
N LEU A 205 11.19 8.38 20.73
CA LEU A 205 10.85 8.68 22.12
C LEU A 205 11.02 7.45 23.03
N GLN A 206 10.53 6.29 22.58
CA GLN A 206 10.68 5.02 23.30
C GLN A 206 12.14 4.61 23.44
N ASN A 207 12.96 4.81 22.42
CA ASN A 207 14.39 4.49 22.46
C ASN A 207 15.16 5.41 23.42
N LYS A 208 14.77 6.69 23.49
CA LYS A 208 15.31 7.67 24.45
C LYS A 208 14.86 7.43 25.90
N GLY A 209 13.91 6.53 26.13
CA GLY A 209 13.33 6.31 27.46
C GLY A 209 12.34 7.40 27.90
N THR A 210 11.89 8.25 26.97
CA THR A 210 10.88 9.28 27.26
C THR A 210 9.53 8.59 27.50
N PRO A 211 8.84 8.86 28.63
CA PRO A 211 7.53 8.30 28.87
C PRO A 211 6.54 8.86 27.83
N VAL A 212 5.92 7.96 27.07
CA VAL A 212 4.86 8.31 26.12
C VAL A 212 3.58 7.64 26.59
N ASP A 213 2.51 8.42 26.68
CA ASP A 213 1.18 7.90 26.97
C ASP A 213 0.83 6.73 26.00
N PRO A 214 0.40 5.55 26.51
CA PRO A 214 0.12 4.40 25.67
C PRO A 214 -0.92 4.67 24.57
N ASP A 215 -1.93 5.49 24.87
CA ASP A 215 -2.99 5.81 23.91
C ASP A 215 -2.49 6.75 22.81
N ALA A 216 -1.70 7.77 23.16
CA ALA A 216 -0.99 8.62 22.20
C ALA A 216 -0.04 7.81 21.32
N ALA A 217 0.73 6.89 21.90
CA ALA A 217 1.63 6.00 21.16
C ALA A 217 0.88 5.04 20.23
N ALA A 218 -0.28 4.53 20.64
CA ALA A 218 -1.13 3.69 19.81
C ALA A 218 -1.74 4.48 18.65
N ALA A 219 -2.24 5.70 18.91
CA ALA A 219 -2.79 6.59 17.90
C ALA A 219 -1.73 6.97 16.84
N ALA A 220 -0.53 7.35 17.27
CA ALA A 220 0.57 7.74 16.39
C ALA A 220 1.10 6.57 15.55
N ARG A 221 1.07 5.33 16.06
CA ARG A 221 1.49 4.12 15.32
C ARG A 221 0.39 3.52 14.44
N ARG A 222 -0.87 3.92 14.62
CA ARG A 222 -2.02 3.36 13.92
C ARG A 222 -1.90 3.44 12.41
N GLY A 223 -1.45 4.58 11.88
CA GLY A 223 -1.26 4.77 10.44
C GLY A 223 -0.22 3.80 9.86
N TRP A 224 0.93 3.66 10.51
CA TRP A 224 1.94 2.66 10.12
C TRP A 224 1.45 1.21 10.21
N ALA A 225 0.70 0.87 11.27
CA ALA A 225 0.10 -0.45 11.40
C ALA A 225 -0.90 -0.75 10.26
N SER A 226 -1.69 0.25 9.86
CA SER A 226 -2.60 0.16 8.71
C SER A 226 -1.85 -0.08 7.39
N ILE A 227 -0.73 0.63 7.18
CA ILE A 227 0.15 0.44 6.00
C ILE A 227 0.71 -0.98 5.97
N LYS A 228 1.24 -1.49 7.09
CA LYS A 228 1.76 -2.87 7.18
C LYS A 228 0.67 -3.91 6.85
N ALA A 229 -0.54 -3.72 7.39
CA ALA A 229 -1.66 -4.61 7.12
C ALA A 229 -2.09 -4.58 5.63
N ALA A 230 -2.07 -3.41 4.99
CA ALA A 230 -2.35 -3.27 3.57
C ALA A 230 -1.28 -3.91 2.68
N SER A 231 0.00 -3.75 3.04
CA SER A 231 1.13 -4.38 2.34
C SER A 231 1.01 -5.91 2.38
N GLY A 232 0.78 -6.49 3.56
CA GLY A 232 0.64 -7.94 3.69
C GLY A 232 -0.53 -8.50 2.87
N ALA A 233 -1.64 -7.76 2.79
CA ALA A 233 -2.77 -8.14 1.94
C ALA A 233 -2.43 -8.04 0.44
N ALA A 234 -1.66 -7.04 0.01
CA ALA A 234 -1.23 -6.91 -1.38
C ALA A 234 -0.24 -8.02 -1.79
N ASP A 235 0.68 -8.40 -0.89
CA ASP A 235 1.63 -9.49 -1.15
C ASP A 235 0.93 -10.84 -1.36
N LEU A 236 -0.18 -11.10 -0.64
CA LEU A 236 -1.03 -12.28 -0.82
C LEU A 236 -1.74 -12.34 -2.19
N VAL A 237 -1.96 -11.20 -2.84
CA VAL A 237 -2.57 -11.14 -4.19
C VAL A 237 -1.54 -11.47 -5.28
N HIS A 238 -0.25 -11.34 -4.97
CA HIS A 238 0.85 -11.54 -5.92
C HIS A 238 1.64 -12.84 -5.72
N SER A 239 1.33 -13.61 -4.67
CA SER A 239 1.88 -14.95 -4.41
C SER A 239 1.14 -16.02 -5.20
#